data_AF-F6H011-F1
#
_entry.id   AF-F6H011-F1
#
_cell.length_a   1.000
_cell.length_b   1.000
_cell.length_c   1.000
_cell.angle_alpha   90.00
_cell.angle_beta   90.00
_cell.angle_gamma   90.00
#
_symmetry.space_group_name_H-M   'P 1'
#
loop_
_entity.id
_entity.type
_entity.pdbx_description
1 polymer ?
#
loop_
_entity_poly.entity_id
_entity_poly.type
_entity_poly.pdbx_seq_one_letter_code
_entity_poly.pdbx_strand_id
1 'polypeptide(L)'
;MGEGPKSPLQPPTYGNLITILSIDGGGIRGLIPGTVLGFLESELQKLDGEDARISDYFDVIAGTSTGGLVTAMLTTPNENTGRPLFSAKDIKDFYLDHCPKIFPQHSHDPIPHDDTLSGITSSVDIATKENLDDLVKIGEELLKKRVSRVNLDTGIFEPSNHETNEEALTSFARLLSQEKQRRDTRSPHGHAAASKGLVVV
;
A
#
# COMPACT_ATOMS: atom_id res chain seq x y z
N MET A 1 9.55 39.91 -6.43
CA MET A 1 9.49 38.58 -7.08
C MET A 1 8.17 37.96 -6.65
N GLY A 2 7.18 37.90 -7.54
CA GLY A 2 5.86 37.36 -7.22
C GLY A 2 5.84 35.86 -7.49
N GLU A 3 5.46 35.06 -6.50
CA GLU A 3 5.13 33.65 -6.72
C GLU A 3 3.82 33.57 -7.52
N GLY A 4 3.89 33.02 -8.73
CA GLY A 4 2.72 32.75 -9.55
C GLY A 4 1.86 31.63 -8.94
N PRO A 5 0.59 31.52 -9.35
CA PRO A 5 -0.30 30.48 -8.86
C PRO A 5 0.27 29.10 -9.23
N LYS A 6 0.50 28.25 -8.22
CA LYS A 6 0.89 26.86 -8.42
C LYS A 6 -0.21 26.17 -9.22
N SER A 7 0.11 25.76 -10.45
CA SER A 7 -0.81 24.99 -11.29
C SER A 7 -1.24 23.73 -10.54
N PRO A 8 -2.54 23.35 -10.58
CA PRO A 8 -2.96 22.03 -10.10
C PRO A 8 -2.12 20.98 -10.83
N LEU A 9 -1.61 19.99 -10.10
CA LEU A 9 -0.99 18.81 -10.71
C LEU A 9 -1.98 18.30 -11.76
N GLN A 10 -1.57 18.27 -13.03
CA GLN A 10 -2.43 17.75 -14.09
C GLN A 10 -2.61 16.25 -13.84
N PRO A 11 -3.84 15.71 -13.95
CA PRO A 11 -4.02 14.27 -13.96
C PRO A 11 -3.13 13.63 -15.04
N PRO A 12 -2.71 12.37 -14.86
CA PRO A 12 -2.00 11.66 -15.93
C PRO A 12 -2.79 11.85 -17.22
N THR A 13 -2.09 12.09 -18.33
CA THR A 13 -2.58 12.64 -19.60
C THR A 13 -3.87 11.99 -20.16
N TYR A 14 -4.26 10.82 -19.63
CA TYR A 14 -5.36 9.99 -20.11
C TYR A 14 -6.37 9.56 -19.03
N GLY A 15 -6.19 9.95 -17.75
CA GLY A 15 -7.09 9.65 -16.64
C GLY A 15 -8.03 10.80 -16.27
N ASN A 16 -9.07 10.50 -15.49
CA ASN A 16 -9.90 11.52 -14.83
C ASN A 16 -9.36 11.92 -13.45
N LEU A 17 -8.60 11.04 -12.80
CA LEU A 17 -8.13 11.20 -11.42
C LEU A 17 -6.61 10.99 -11.32
N ILE A 18 -5.99 11.69 -10.36
CA ILE A 18 -4.66 11.35 -9.84
C ILE A 18 -4.87 10.38 -8.67
N THR A 19 -4.18 9.26 -8.70
CA THR A 19 -4.23 8.24 -7.64
C THR A 19 -2.95 8.29 -6.82
N ILE A 20 -3.08 8.49 -5.51
CA ILE A 20 -1.95 8.64 -4.57
C ILE A 20 -2.09 7.60 -3.47
N LEU A 21 -1.01 6.87 -3.20
CA LEU A 21 -0.86 5.99 -2.05
C LEU A 21 0.20 6.59 -1.11
N SER A 22 -0.16 6.74 0.17
CA SER A 22 0.77 7.16 1.23
C SER A 22 0.83 6.07 2.30
N ILE A 23 2.04 5.70 2.71
CA ILE A 23 2.30 4.64 3.69
C ILE A 23 3.09 5.22 4.86
N ASP A 24 2.46 5.26 6.03
CA ASP A 24 3.07 5.77 7.23
C ASP A 24 4.20 4.88 7.75
N GLY A 25 5.13 5.49 8.48
CA GLY A 25 6.16 4.77 9.22
C GLY A 25 5.59 4.16 10.50
N GLY A 26 6.17 3.06 10.95
CA GLY A 26 5.70 2.41 12.19
C GLY A 26 6.59 1.30 12.74
N GLY A 27 7.81 1.15 12.22
CA GLY A 27 8.67 0.02 12.56
C GLY A 27 8.01 -1.30 12.17
N ILE A 28 8.02 -2.29 13.05
CA ILE A 28 7.36 -3.59 12.83
C ILE A 28 5.85 -3.48 12.56
N ARG A 29 5.21 -2.37 12.98
CA ARG A 29 3.78 -2.10 12.72
C ARG A 29 3.47 -1.90 11.24
N GLY A 30 4.49 -1.77 10.38
CA GLY A 30 4.34 -1.82 8.92
C GLY A 30 3.66 -3.11 8.41
N LEU A 31 3.57 -4.16 9.23
CA LEU A 31 2.72 -5.33 8.97
C LEU A 31 1.24 -4.98 8.82
N ILE A 32 0.71 -4.00 9.56
CA ILE A 32 -0.70 -3.60 9.47
C ILE A 32 -1.03 -3.04 8.08
N PRO A 33 -0.37 -1.97 7.57
CA PRO A 33 -0.60 -1.53 6.20
C PRO A 33 -0.17 -2.58 5.17
N GLY A 34 0.84 -3.42 5.44
CA GLY A 34 1.21 -4.55 4.58
C GLY A 34 0.05 -5.54 4.37
N THR A 35 -0.66 -5.92 5.43
CA THR A 35 -1.86 -6.78 5.36
C THR A 35 -2.98 -6.12 4.56
N VAL A 36 -3.23 -4.83 4.79
CA VAL A 36 -4.25 -4.06 4.05
C VAL A 36 -3.93 -3.95 2.56
N LEU A 37 -2.66 -3.71 2.22
CA LEU A 37 -2.18 -3.66 0.83
C LEU A 37 -2.26 -5.04 0.16
N GLY A 38 -1.94 -6.10 0.89
CA GLY A 38 -2.10 -7.48 0.40
C GLY A 38 -3.55 -7.79 0.04
N PHE A 39 -4.51 -7.36 0.86
CA PHE A 39 -5.93 -7.49 0.55
C PHE A 39 -6.30 -6.67 -0.70
N LEU A 40 -5.93 -5.39 -0.76
CA LEU A 40 -6.23 -4.51 -1.89
C LEU A 40 -5.67 -5.07 -3.21
N GLU A 41 -4.40 -5.52 -3.22
CA GLU A 41 -3.78 -6.10 -4.41
C GLU A 41 -4.50 -7.39 -4.84
N SER A 42 -4.98 -8.21 -3.90
CA SER A 42 -5.76 -9.40 -4.22
C SER A 42 -7.11 -9.06 -4.89
N GLU A 43 -7.78 -7.99 -4.46
CA GLU A 43 -9.00 -7.51 -5.12
C GLU A 43 -8.72 -6.99 -6.53
N LEU A 44 -7.60 -6.30 -6.73
CA LEU A 44 -7.16 -5.84 -8.05
C LEU A 44 -6.83 -7.03 -8.97
N GLN A 45 -6.17 -8.07 -8.44
CA GLN A 45 -5.86 -9.29 -9.19
C GLN A 45 -7.11 -10.06 -9.61
N LYS A 46 -8.17 -10.06 -8.79
CA LYS A 46 -9.47 -10.64 -9.18
C LYS A 46 -10.11 -9.90 -10.36
N LEU A 47 -9.86 -8.60 -10.50
CA LEU A 47 -10.46 -7.75 -11.54
C LEU A 47 -9.65 -7.75 -12.83
N ASP A 48 -8.33 -7.63 -12.73
CA ASP A 48 -7.45 -7.36 -13.88
C ASP A 48 -6.37 -8.45 -14.12
N GLY A 49 -6.38 -9.53 -13.34
CA GLY A 49 -5.50 -10.69 -13.50
C GLY A 49 -4.38 -10.80 -12.46
N GLU A 50 -3.79 -12.00 -12.32
CA GLU A 50 -2.81 -12.34 -11.28
C GLU A 50 -1.52 -11.47 -11.32
N ASP A 51 -1.22 -10.90 -12.49
CA ASP A 51 -0.06 -10.03 -12.69
C ASP A 51 -0.29 -8.58 -12.23
N ALA A 52 -1.52 -8.21 -11.85
CA ALA A 52 -1.84 -6.89 -11.32
C ALA A 52 -1.01 -6.59 -10.06
N ARG A 53 -0.41 -5.39 -10.03
CA ARG A 53 0.39 -4.90 -8.90
C ARG A 53 -0.06 -3.53 -8.47
N ILE A 54 0.12 -3.19 -7.19
CA ILE A 54 -0.23 -1.86 -6.64
C ILE A 54 0.30 -0.71 -7.53
N SER A 55 1.54 -0.82 -8.03
CA SER A 55 2.16 0.21 -8.88
C SER A 55 1.44 0.48 -10.21
N ASP A 56 0.57 -0.42 -10.67
CA ASP A 56 -0.18 -0.24 -11.92
C ASP A 56 -1.33 0.76 -11.78
N TYR A 57 -1.76 1.03 -10.54
CA TYR A 57 -2.98 1.75 -10.23
C TYR A 57 -2.73 3.11 -9.58
N PHE A 58 -1.54 3.33 -9.00
CA PHE A 58 -1.17 4.56 -8.31
C PHE A 58 -0.13 5.34 -9.09
N ASP A 59 -0.41 6.62 -9.35
CA ASP A 59 0.52 7.53 -10.03
C ASP A 59 1.68 7.93 -9.12
N VAL A 60 1.39 8.04 -7.81
CA VAL A 60 2.36 8.40 -6.79
C VAL A 60 2.22 7.43 -5.62
N ILE A 61 3.35 6.83 -5.23
CA ILE A 61 3.45 6.05 -4.01
C ILE A 61 4.54 6.70 -3.15
N ALA A 62 4.18 7.05 -1.92
CA ALA A 62 5.08 7.66 -0.97
C ALA A 62 5.03 6.91 0.36
N GLY A 63 6.14 6.89 1.07
CA GLY A 63 6.15 6.38 2.43
C GLY A 63 7.34 6.86 3.23
N THR A 64 7.16 6.89 4.55
CA THR A 64 8.17 7.37 5.50
C THR A 64 8.68 6.22 6.37
N SER A 65 9.99 6.17 6.63
CA SER A 65 10.62 5.10 7.44
C SER A 65 10.28 3.70 6.87
N THR A 66 9.67 2.81 7.64
CA THR A 66 9.25 1.49 7.17
C THR A 66 8.21 1.55 6.05
N GLY A 67 7.40 2.60 5.95
CA GLY A 67 6.54 2.85 4.79
C GLY A 67 7.33 3.17 3.52
N GLY A 68 8.52 3.78 3.65
CA GLY A 68 9.45 4.00 2.54
C GLY A 68 10.09 2.71 2.05
N LEU A 69 10.40 1.79 2.97
CA LEU A 69 10.84 0.43 2.63
C LEU A 69 9.75 -0.33 1.86
N VAL A 70 8.50 -0.29 2.36
CA VAL A 70 7.35 -0.90 1.67
C VAL A 70 7.15 -0.29 0.29
N THR A 71 7.26 1.04 0.17
CA THR A 71 7.20 1.74 -1.12
C THR A 71 8.26 1.20 -2.08
N ALA A 72 9.52 1.09 -1.64
CA ALA A 72 10.59 0.54 -2.47
C ALA A 72 10.32 -0.91 -2.91
N MET A 73 9.80 -1.77 -2.03
CA MET A 73 9.41 -3.14 -2.39
C MET A 73 8.36 -3.17 -3.52
N LEU A 74 7.35 -2.31 -3.43
CA LEU A 74 6.23 -2.27 -4.37
C LEU A 74 6.55 -1.57 -5.70
N THR A 75 7.64 -0.79 -5.80
CA THR A 75 7.95 0.01 -6.99
C THR A 75 9.28 -0.33 -7.66
N THR A 76 10.17 -1.05 -7.00
CA THR A 76 11.47 -1.38 -7.59
C THR A 76 11.28 -2.41 -8.72
N PRO A 77 11.68 -2.08 -9.96
CA PRO A 77 11.50 -2.99 -11.09
C PRO A 77 12.46 -4.17 -10.98
N ASN A 78 11.97 -5.36 -11.30
CA ASN A 78 12.77 -6.52 -11.61
C ASN A 78 13.48 -6.29 -12.94
N GLU A 79 14.78 -6.55 -12.99
CA GLU A 79 15.62 -6.31 -14.18
C GLU A 79 15.14 -7.06 -15.43
N ASN A 80 14.55 -8.24 -15.26
CA ASN A 80 14.14 -9.10 -16.37
C ASN A 80 12.73 -8.81 -16.86
N THR A 81 11.81 -8.43 -15.97
CA THR A 81 10.39 -8.27 -16.32
C THR A 81 9.96 -6.80 -16.40
N GLY A 82 10.72 -5.88 -15.79
CA GLY A 82 10.33 -4.48 -15.61
C GLY A 82 9.14 -4.29 -14.65
N ARG A 83 8.63 -5.36 -14.04
CA ARG A 83 7.53 -5.37 -13.08
C ARG A 83 8.07 -5.25 -11.65
N PRO A 84 7.28 -4.80 -10.66
CA PRO A 84 7.72 -4.78 -9.26
C PRO A 84 8.32 -6.11 -8.80
N LEU A 85 9.43 -6.03 -8.05
CA LEU A 85 10.11 -7.19 -7.46
C LEU A 85 9.23 -7.96 -6.47
N PHE A 86 8.36 -7.25 -5.76
CA PHE A 86 7.49 -7.81 -4.73
C PHE A 86 6.02 -7.54 -5.06
N SER A 87 5.18 -8.52 -4.76
CA SER A 87 3.74 -8.34 -4.59
C SER A 87 3.44 -7.85 -3.18
N ALA A 88 2.27 -7.26 -2.96
CA ALA A 88 1.90 -6.72 -1.66
C ALA A 88 1.81 -7.79 -0.57
N LYS A 89 1.43 -9.03 -0.91
CA LYS A 89 1.44 -10.14 0.04
C LYS A 89 2.85 -10.50 0.54
N ASP A 90 3.88 -10.28 -0.28
CA ASP A 90 5.27 -10.61 0.07
C ASP A 90 5.82 -9.67 1.16
N ILE A 91 5.18 -8.52 1.39
CA ILE A 91 5.53 -7.59 2.47
C ILE A 91 5.41 -8.30 3.82
N LYS A 92 4.34 -9.08 4.03
CA LYS A 92 4.12 -9.81 5.28
C LYS A 92 5.29 -10.76 5.55
N ASP A 93 5.63 -11.59 4.58
CA ASP A 93 6.69 -12.60 4.71
C ASP A 93 8.05 -11.93 4.94
N PHE A 94 8.32 -10.83 4.23
CA PHE A 94 9.53 -10.04 4.45
C PHE A 94 9.65 -9.57 5.92
N TYR A 95 8.58 -9.03 6.49
CA TYR A 95 8.60 -8.57 7.89
C TYR A 95 8.82 -9.75 8.85
N LEU A 96 8.13 -10.87 8.64
CA LEU A 96 8.28 -12.07 9.49
C LEU A 96 9.71 -12.62 9.48
N ASP A 97 10.36 -12.62 8.31
CA ASP A 97 11.70 -13.19 8.13
C ASP A 97 12.84 -12.25 8.51
N HIS A 98 12.62 -10.95 8.40
CA HIS A 98 13.68 -9.94 8.53
C HIS A 98 13.55 -9.05 9.77
N CYS A 99 12.36 -8.75 10.29
CA CYS A 99 12.23 -7.90 11.47
C CYS A 99 12.99 -8.41 12.69
N PRO A 100 13.02 -9.73 13.01
CA PRO A 100 13.83 -10.22 14.14
C PRO A 100 15.34 -9.98 13.99
N LYS A 101 15.83 -9.80 12.75
CA LYS A 101 17.24 -9.51 12.43
C LYS A 101 17.50 -8.01 12.38
N ILE A 102 16.54 -7.23 11.88
CA ILE A 102 16.60 -5.76 11.81
C ILE A 102 16.48 -5.15 13.20
N PHE A 103 15.62 -5.73 14.05
CA PHE A 103 15.39 -5.33 15.43
C PHE A 103 15.75 -6.50 16.36
N PRO A 104 17.06 -6.80 16.53
CA PRO A 104 17.49 -7.87 17.40
C PRO A 104 17.06 -7.56 18.84
N GLN A 105 16.40 -8.52 19.47
CA GLN A 105 15.94 -8.41 20.85
C GLN A 105 17.14 -8.63 21.78
N HIS A 106 18.02 -7.64 21.90
CA HIS A 106 19.04 -7.62 22.93
C HIS A 106 18.36 -7.31 24.25
N SER A 107 18.68 -8.09 25.28
CA SER A 107 18.25 -7.83 26.64
C SER A 107 18.88 -6.52 27.15
N HIS A 108 18.35 -5.35 26.79
CA HIS A 108 18.39 -4.10 27.57
C HIS A 108 17.48 -3.02 26.94
N ASP A 109 16.47 -2.67 27.74
CA ASP A 109 15.54 -1.53 27.79
C ASP A 109 14.79 -1.04 26.53
N PRO A 110 13.44 -1.14 26.50
CA PRO A 110 12.62 -0.65 25.39
C PRO A 110 12.54 0.88 25.37
N ILE A 111 12.55 1.46 24.16
CA ILE A 111 12.30 2.89 23.93
C ILE A 111 10.76 3.10 23.96
N PRO A 112 10.18 3.84 24.94
CA PRO A 112 8.74 4.03 24.99
C PRO A 112 8.30 5.12 24.01
N HIS A 113 7.29 4.82 23.18
CA HIS A 113 6.50 5.81 22.46
C HIS A 113 5.01 5.49 22.57
N ASP A 114 4.22 6.55 22.77
CA ASP A 114 2.76 6.52 22.88
C ASP A 114 2.15 6.68 21.48
N ASP A 115 1.23 5.80 21.10
CA ASP A 115 0.24 5.99 20.03
C ASP A 115 -0.75 4.79 20.04
N THR A 116 -1.75 4.89 20.91
CA THR A 116 -3.06 4.18 20.87
C THR A 116 -3.07 2.68 20.51
N LEU A 117 -2.03 1.93 20.86
CA LEU A 117 -2.00 0.47 20.94
C LEU A 117 -1.67 0.10 22.39
N SER A 118 -2.49 -0.71 23.05
CA SER A 118 -2.22 -1.09 24.45
C SER A 118 -1.29 -2.30 24.51
N GLY A 119 -0.15 -2.21 25.20
CA GLY A 119 0.77 -3.32 25.45
C GLY A 119 1.99 -3.34 24.50
N ILE A 120 2.73 -4.47 24.47
CA ILE A 120 3.98 -4.65 23.72
C ILE A 120 3.85 -4.47 22.19
N THR A 121 2.62 -4.49 21.66
CA THR A 121 2.29 -4.23 20.25
C THR A 121 2.33 -2.74 19.88
N SER A 122 2.46 -1.84 20.86
CA SER A 122 2.77 -0.42 20.63
C SER A 122 4.21 -0.19 20.21
N SER A 123 5.11 -1.13 20.51
CA SER A 123 6.53 -0.96 20.22
C SER A 123 6.79 -1.04 18.73
N VAL A 124 7.66 -0.16 18.26
CA VAL A 124 8.07 -0.08 16.85
C VAL A 124 9.17 -1.09 16.52
N ASP A 125 9.76 -1.73 17.52
CA ASP A 125 11.02 -2.49 17.44
C ASP A 125 11.00 -3.86 18.16
N ILE A 126 9.94 -4.23 18.89
CA ILE A 126 9.87 -5.54 19.56
C ILE A 126 9.40 -6.62 18.57
N ALA A 127 10.34 -7.13 17.79
CA ALA A 127 10.11 -8.13 16.72
C ALA A 127 10.12 -9.58 17.23
N THR A 128 9.46 -9.87 18.35
CA THR A 128 9.21 -11.25 18.77
C THR A 128 8.21 -11.90 17.81
N LYS A 129 8.28 -13.22 17.64
CA LYS A 129 7.32 -13.95 16.80
C LYS A 129 5.87 -13.68 17.21
N GLU A 130 5.59 -13.69 18.51
CA GLU A 130 4.26 -13.40 19.07
C GLU A 130 3.77 -12.01 18.69
N ASN A 131 4.62 -10.99 18.80
CA ASN A 131 4.24 -9.62 18.43
C ASN A 131 3.96 -9.48 16.93
N LEU A 132 4.78 -10.09 16.08
CA LEU A 132 4.58 -10.03 14.64
C LEU A 132 3.29 -10.76 14.24
N ASP A 133 3.02 -11.94 14.81
CA ASP A 133 1.76 -12.68 14.60
C ASP A 133 0.54 -11.86 15.07
N ASP A 134 0.66 -11.13 16.18
CA ASP A 134 -0.41 -10.26 16.68
C ASP A 134 -0.64 -9.03 15.79
N LEU A 135 0.40 -8.43 15.22
CA LEU A 135 0.26 -7.32 14.26
C LEU A 135 -0.43 -7.79 12.96
N VAL A 136 -0.14 -9.01 12.51
CA VAL A 136 -0.86 -9.62 11.38
C VAL A 136 -2.35 -9.76 11.72
N LYS A 137 -2.68 -10.35 12.87
CA LYS A 137 -4.08 -10.47 13.33
C LYS A 137 -4.77 -9.12 13.45
N ILE A 138 -4.09 -8.10 13.97
CA ILE A 138 -4.63 -6.74 14.07
C ILE A 138 -4.97 -6.20 12.68
N GLY A 139 -4.11 -6.41 11.68
CA GLY A 139 -4.38 -6.04 10.29
C GLY A 139 -5.59 -6.77 9.71
N GLU A 140 -5.70 -8.09 9.94
CA GLU A 140 -6.83 -8.91 9.48
C GLU A 140 -8.16 -8.51 10.16
N GLU A 141 -8.13 -8.21 11.46
CA GLU A 141 -9.31 -7.72 12.19
C GLU A 141 -9.67 -6.28 11.79
N LEU A 142 -8.71 -5.46 11.41
CA LEU A 142 -8.98 -4.12 10.89
C LEU A 142 -9.82 -4.17 9.61
N LEU A 143 -9.58 -5.14 8.71
CA LEU A 143 -10.38 -5.32 7.50
C LEU A 143 -11.86 -5.58 7.83
N LYS A 144 -12.14 -6.29 8.92
CA LYS A 144 -13.51 -6.61 9.38
C LYS A 144 -14.20 -5.47 10.13
N LYS A 145 -13.42 -4.50 10.65
CA LYS A 145 -13.98 -3.33 11.34
C LYS A 145 -14.68 -2.40 10.36
N ARG A 146 -15.61 -1.59 10.89
CA ARG A 146 -16.26 -0.53 10.13
C ARG A 146 -15.26 0.53 9.70
N VAL A 147 -15.46 1.08 8.51
CA VAL A 147 -14.67 2.22 8.03
C VAL A 147 -14.75 3.34 9.05
N SER A 148 -13.63 3.93 9.40
CA SER A 148 -13.59 5.14 10.22
C SER A 148 -13.25 6.33 9.34
N ARG A 149 -13.94 7.44 9.55
CA ARG A 149 -13.70 8.70 8.83
C ARG A 149 -13.06 9.69 9.78
N VAL A 150 -12.03 10.39 9.30
CA VAL A 150 -11.48 11.52 10.04
C VAL A 150 -12.39 12.71 9.80
N ASN A 151 -12.92 13.26 10.88
CA ASN A 151 -13.54 14.56 10.87
C ASN A 151 -12.41 15.60 10.71
N LEU A 152 -12.34 16.26 9.55
CA LEU A 152 -11.24 17.18 9.22
C LEU A 152 -11.21 18.44 10.09
N ASP A 153 -12.32 18.78 10.74
CA ASP A 153 -12.40 19.93 11.65
C ASP A 153 -11.87 19.57 13.05
N THR A 154 -12.02 18.32 13.48
CA THR A 154 -11.66 17.88 14.84
C THR A 154 -10.43 16.97 14.89
N GLY A 155 -10.05 16.36 13.77
CA GLY A 155 -9.03 15.31 13.68
C GLY A 155 -9.46 13.96 14.27
N ILE A 156 -10.71 13.82 14.71
CA ILE A 156 -11.20 12.63 15.40
C ILE A 156 -11.73 11.61 14.37
N PHE A 157 -11.41 10.34 14.60
CA PHE A 157 -11.94 9.22 13.82
C PHE A 157 -13.35 8.85 14.31
N GLU A 158 -14.32 8.91 13.41
CA GLU A 158 -15.71 8.55 13.64
C GLU A 158 -16.10 7.33 12.79
N PRO A 159 -16.75 6.30 13.36
CA PRO A 159 -17.19 5.15 12.58
C PRO A 159 -18.23 5.55 11.54
N SER A 160 -18.06 5.07 10.30
CA SER A 160 -19.02 5.15 9.21
C SER A 160 -20.11 4.09 9.38
N ASN A 161 -21.34 4.43 9.01
CA ASN A 161 -22.52 3.65 9.39
C ASN A 161 -22.81 2.44 8.49
N HIS A 162 -22.11 2.29 7.35
CA HIS A 162 -22.64 1.48 6.24
C HIS A 162 -21.77 0.33 5.74
N GLU A 163 -20.44 0.30 5.97
CA GLU A 163 -19.57 -0.74 5.39
C GLU A 163 -18.32 -1.04 6.23
N THR A 164 -17.75 -2.25 6.06
CA THR A 164 -16.45 -2.65 6.60
C THR A 164 -15.29 -2.09 5.77
N ASN A 165 -14.07 -2.11 6.32
CA ASN A 165 -12.88 -1.73 5.56
C ASN A 165 -12.67 -2.66 4.35
N GLU A 166 -13.01 -3.94 4.46
CA GLU A 166 -12.95 -4.91 3.37
C GLU A 166 -13.89 -4.55 2.20
N GLU A 167 -15.14 -4.20 2.51
CA GLU A 167 -16.13 -3.77 1.53
C GLU A 167 -15.72 -2.46 0.84
N ALA A 168 -15.19 -1.52 1.62
CA ALA A 168 -14.68 -0.27 1.12
C ALA A 168 -13.45 -0.46 0.22
N LEU A 169 -12.49 -1.31 0.60
CA LEU A 169 -11.32 -1.63 -0.20
C LEU A 169 -11.68 -2.37 -1.49
N THR A 170 -12.64 -3.28 -1.44
CA THR A 170 -13.19 -3.94 -2.63
C THR A 170 -13.80 -2.93 -3.60
N SER A 171 -14.58 -1.98 -3.07
CA SER A 171 -15.17 -0.90 -3.87
C SER A 171 -14.09 0.03 -4.44
N PHE A 172 -13.05 0.33 -3.64
CA PHE A 172 -11.92 1.14 -4.06
C PHE A 172 -11.09 0.46 -5.15
N ALA A 173 -10.85 -0.85 -5.07
CA ALA A 173 -10.18 -1.63 -6.11
C ALA A 173 -10.90 -1.51 -7.46
N ARG A 174 -12.24 -1.56 -7.46
CA ARG A 174 -13.04 -1.33 -8.68
C ARG A 174 -12.84 0.08 -9.24
N LEU A 175 -12.78 1.10 -8.40
CA LEU A 175 -12.53 2.47 -8.84
C LEU A 175 -11.13 2.61 -9.47
N LEU A 176 -10.11 2.01 -8.86
CA LEU A 176 -8.74 1.99 -9.38
C LEU A 176 -8.65 1.25 -10.72
N SER A 177 -9.25 0.07 -10.83
CA SER A 177 -9.29 -0.71 -12.08
C SER A 177 -9.97 0.06 -13.20
N GLN A 178 -11.14 0.66 -12.94
CA GLN A 178 -11.81 1.51 -13.93
C GLN A 178 -10.96 2.71 -14.35
N GLU A 179 -10.27 3.35 -13.41
CA GLU A 179 -9.41 4.48 -13.71
C GLU A 179 -8.20 4.08 -14.57
N LYS A 180 -7.58 2.94 -14.27
CA LYS A 180 -6.53 2.34 -15.11
C LYS A 180 -7.05 2.06 -16.53
N GLN A 181 -8.19 1.40 -16.67
CA GLN A 181 -8.79 1.11 -17.98
C GLN A 181 -9.09 2.38 -18.80
N ARG A 182 -9.54 3.46 -18.15
CA ARG A 182 -9.72 4.77 -18.82
C ARG A 182 -8.41 5.31 -19.37
N ARG A 183 -7.31 5.21 -18.61
CA ARG A 183 -5.98 5.66 -19.05
C ARG A 183 -5.50 4.83 -20.23
N ASP A 184 -5.65 3.52 -20.16
CA ASP A 184 -5.23 2.60 -21.22
C ASP A 184 -6.00 2.85 -22.54
N THR A 185 -7.33 3.06 -22.45
CA THR A 185 -8.19 3.30 -23.62
C THR A 185 -8.01 4.68 -24.26
N ARG A 186 -7.64 5.70 -23.47
CA ARG A 186 -7.43 7.07 -23.97
C ARG A 186 -5.99 7.34 -24.40
N SER A 187 -5.06 6.45 -24.06
CA SER A 187 -3.66 6.54 -24.49
C SER A 187 -3.54 6.26 -25.99
N PRO A 188 -2.93 7.17 -26.79
CA PRO A 188 -2.75 7.00 -28.22
C PRO A 188 -1.80 5.84 -28.58
N HIS A 189 -1.13 5.24 -27.60
CA HIS A 189 -0.24 4.09 -27.77
C HIS A 189 -0.89 2.73 -27.38
N GLY A 190 -2.16 2.71 -26.99
CA GLY A 190 -2.83 1.53 -26.43
C GLY A 190 -3.39 0.55 -27.46
N HIS A 191 -2.57 -0.04 -28.35
CA HIS A 191 -2.86 -1.27 -29.12
C HIS A 191 -1.54 -1.96 -29.55
N ALA A 192 -0.74 -2.40 -28.58
CA ALA A 192 0.41 -3.27 -28.83
C ALA A 192 0.38 -4.52 -27.95
N ALA A 193 -0.73 -5.25 -27.97
CA ALA A 193 -0.80 -6.61 -27.44
C ALA A 193 -1.72 -7.48 -28.32
N ALA A 194 -1.54 -7.42 -29.65
CA ALA A 194 -2.13 -8.40 -30.57
C ALA A 194 -1.43 -8.38 -31.94
N SER A 195 -0.16 -8.77 -32.03
CA SER A 195 0.39 -9.55 -33.16
C SER A 195 1.90 -9.76 -33.04
N LYS A 196 2.31 -10.99 -33.30
CA LYS A 196 3.68 -11.52 -33.45
C LYS A 196 4.64 -10.54 -34.14
N GLY A 197 5.88 -10.45 -33.64
CA GLY A 197 6.99 -9.81 -34.33
C GLY A 197 8.32 -10.09 -33.64
N LEU A 198 8.99 -11.16 -34.07
CA LEU A 198 10.41 -11.39 -33.83
C LEU A 198 11.20 -10.18 -34.37
N VAL A 199 11.99 -9.51 -33.53
CA VAL A 199 13.14 -8.75 -34.01
C VAL A 199 14.33 -9.02 -33.11
N VAL A 200 15.25 -9.79 -33.67
CA VAL A 200 16.66 -9.85 -33.29
C VAL A 200 17.32 -8.61 -33.86
N VAL A 201 18.00 -7.83 -33.01
CA VAL A 201 19.35 -7.30 -33.29
C VAL A 201 20.09 -7.23 -31.97
#